data_AF-A0A2V5P0M6-F1
#
_entry.id   AF-A0A2V5P0M6-F1
#
_cell.length_a   1.000
_cell.length_b   1.000
_cell.length_c   1.000
_cell.angle_alpha   90.00
_cell.angle_beta   90.00
_cell.angle_gamma   90.00
#
_symmetry.space_group_name_H-M   'P 1'
#
loop_
_entity.id
_entity.type
_entity.pdbx_description
1 polymer ?
#
loop_
_entity_poly.entity_id
_entity_poly.type
_entity_poly.pdbx_seq_one_letter_code
_entity_poly.pdbx_strand_id
1 'polypeptide(L)'
;MVDSGSLWCRADGANSLLFKSELPETGIATFWVKLPPRAIELKPAEVQEYLDEIDAPASLRRQWAEMEPKRWREVYTKHPKTFVRVGNPKADRSWAEPVGMALEIVPEKDPTILRDGDELSVRVLKNGAPYGAFSLNTLAAGETKGETKKTDPAGRVTFRLNKAGAWLLRGTDVRKSTKTDADWESDFATVTLEVKSK
;
A
#
# COMPACT_ATOMS: atom_id res chain seq x y z
N MET A 1 -0.35 -14.70 38.19
CA MET A 1 0.96 -14.16 37.76
C MET A 1 1.20 -14.73 36.38
N VAL A 2 0.76 -14.02 35.35
CA VAL A 2 0.85 -14.46 33.96
C VAL A 2 1.88 -13.56 33.32
N ASP A 3 2.97 -14.18 32.88
CA ASP A 3 4.08 -13.51 32.23
C ASP A 3 3.56 -12.86 30.95
N SER A 4 3.49 -11.52 30.96
CA SER A 4 3.17 -10.70 29.81
C SER A 4 4.36 -10.74 28.85
N GLY A 5 4.43 -11.84 28.10
CA GLY A 5 5.37 -12.06 27.00
C GLY A 5 5.21 -10.94 25.98
N SER A 6 6.07 -9.94 26.10
CA SER A 6 6.12 -8.81 25.21
C SER A 6 6.76 -9.25 23.90
N LEU A 7 5.91 -9.51 22.90
CA LEU A 7 6.31 -9.73 21.50
C LEU A 7 6.76 -8.39 20.89
N TRP A 8 7.90 -7.87 21.35
CA TRP A 8 8.64 -6.85 20.62
C TRP A 8 9.48 -7.56 19.57
N CYS A 9 9.10 -7.45 18.30
CA CYS A 9 10.06 -7.63 17.22
C CYS A 9 11.12 -6.53 17.36
N ARG A 10 12.25 -6.83 18.01
CA ARG A 10 13.43 -5.96 17.95
C ARG A 10 14.04 -6.10 16.56
N ALA A 11 13.56 -5.27 15.64
CA ALA A 11 14.33 -4.95 14.45
C ALA A 11 15.29 -3.81 14.82
N ASP A 12 16.30 -4.09 15.65
CA ASP A 12 17.40 -3.17 15.94
C ASP A 12 18.39 -3.18 14.75
N GLY A 13 17.88 -2.89 13.54
CA GLY A 13 18.71 -2.71 12.36
C GLY A 13 19.39 -1.34 12.41
N ALA A 14 20.62 -1.24 11.89
CA ALA A 14 21.38 0.03 11.89
C ALA A 14 20.65 1.23 11.28
N ASN A 15 19.61 0.99 10.46
CA ASN A 15 18.76 2.01 9.83
C ASN A 15 17.26 1.82 10.14
N SER A 16 16.91 1.44 11.37
CA SER A 16 15.52 1.35 11.81
C SER A 16 15.02 2.66 12.44
N LEU A 17 13.76 3.01 12.18
CA LEU A 17 13.06 4.05 12.92
C LEU A 17 12.07 3.39 13.87
N LEU A 18 12.26 3.58 15.19
CA LEU A 18 11.38 3.04 16.21
C LEU A 18 10.42 4.13 16.70
N PHE A 19 9.13 3.92 16.48
CA PHE A 19 8.08 4.72 17.10
C PHE A 19 7.50 3.98 18.29
N LYS A 20 7.29 4.69 19.39
CA LYS A 20 6.56 4.19 20.57
C LYS A 20 5.41 5.13 20.85
N SER A 21 4.22 4.57 21.04
CA SER A 21 3.02 5.30 21.43
C SER A 21 2.20 4.41 22.34
N GLU A 22 1.57 5.01 23.35
CA GLU A 22 0.55 4.36 24.16
C GLU A 22 -0.82 4.65 23.53
N LEU A 23 -1.70 3.65 23.49
CA LEU A 23 -3.06 3.79 22.99
C LEU A 23 -4.03 3.55 24.16
N PRO A 24 -4.32 4.57 24.98
CA PRO A 24 -5.04 4.39 26.24
C PRO A 24 -6.55 4.15 26.05
N GLU A 25 -7.10 4.54 24.90
CA GLU A 25 -8.53 4.45 24.61
C GLU A 25 -8.85 3.24 23.73
N THR A 26 -10.03 2.68 23.94
CA THR A 26 -10.58 1.65 23.05
C THR A 26 -10.94 2.27 21.70
N GLY A 27 -10.45 1.69 20.61
CA GLY A 27 -10.61 2.24 19.28
C GLY A 27 -9.82 1.48 18.22
N ILE A 28 -9.78 2.03 17.01
CA ILE A 28 -8.95 1.57 15.91
C ILE A 28 -7.99 2.70 15.55
N ALA A 29 -6.71 2.49 15.84
CA ALA A 29 -5.66 3.43 15.47
C ALA A 29 -5.23 3.19 14.02
N THR A 30 -5.18 4.26 13.23
CA THR A 30 -4.61 4.25 11.88
C THR A 30 -3.17 4.78 11.95
N PHE A 31 -2.20 3.94 11.61
CA PHE A 31 -0.80 4.33 11.51
C PHE A 31 -0.44 4.51 10.04
N TRP A 32 0.17 5.64 9.72
CA TRP A 32 0.62 5.93 8.35
C TRP A 32 1.90 6.74 8.42
N VAL A 33 2.70 6.66 7.35
CA VAL A 33 3.93 7.44 7.20
C VAL A 33 4.03 7.91 5.75
N LYS A 34 4.44 9.16 5.55
CA LYS A 34 4.96 9.63 4.26
C LYS A 34 6.47 9.62 4.33
N LEU A 35 7.12 8.79 3.53
CA LEU A 35 8.58 8.78 3.45
C LEU A 35 9.09 9.95 2.59
N PRO A 36 10.30 10.48 2.87
CA PRO A 36 10.91 11.47 1.98
C PRO A 36 11.12 10.86 0.58
N PRO A 37 11.03 11.68 -0.49
CA PRO A 37 11.30 11.21 -1.83
C PRO A 37 12.70 10.59 -1.96
N ARG A 38 12.82 9.54 -2.76
CA ARG A 38 14.09 8.88 -3.07
C ARG A 38 14.26 8.75 -4.57
N ALA A 39 15.50 8.83 -5.03
CA ALA A 39 15.86 8.61 -6.41
C ALA A 39 16.27 7.15 -6.65
N ILE A 40 15.91 6.63 -7.82
CA ILE A 40 16.40 5.36 -8.35
C ILE A 40 16.65 5.52 -9.84
N GLU A 41 17.66 4.80 -10.34
CA GLU A 41 17.89 4.63 -11.77
C GLU A 41 17.80 3.14 -12.09
N LEU A 42 17.00 2.79 -13.09
CA LEU A 42 16.79 1.40 -13.51
C LEU A 42 17.42 1.15 -14.88
N LYS A 43 18.03 -0.02 -15.03
CA LYS A 43 18.48 -0.54 -16.32
C LYS A 43 17.26 -0.95 -17.16
N PRO A 44 17.36 -0.97 -18.49
CA PRO A 44 16.22 -1.31 -19.36
C PRO A 44 15.52 -2.65 -19.04
N ALA A 45 16.28 -3.68 -18.64
CA ALA A 45 15.70 -4.97 -18.22
C ALA A 45 14.91 -4.85 -16.90
N GLU A 46 15.46 -4.13 -15.91
CA GLU A 46 14.82 -3.87 -14.62
C GLU A 46 13.54 -3.04 -14.80
N VAL A 47 13.49 -2.15 -15.80
CA VAL A 47 12.26 -1.40 -16.13
C VAL A 47 11.16 -2.34 -16.62
N GLN A 48 11.48 -3.33 -17.45
CA GLN A 48 10.47 -4.28 -17.93
C GLN A 48 9.88 -5.09 -16.77
N GLU A 49 10.73 -5.62 -15.91
CA GLU A 49 10.33 -6.35 -14.70
C GLU A 49 9.49 -5.48 -13.76
N TYR A 50 9.91 -4.23 -13.55
CA TYR A 50 9.18 -3.27 -12.73
C TYR A 50 7.79 -2.94 -13.29
N LEU A 51 7.67 -2.69 -14.59
CA LEU A 51 6.38 -2.43 -15.25
C LEU A 51 5.46 -3.65 -15.20
N ASP A 52 6.01 -4.86 -15.25
CA ASP A 52 5.26 -6.11 -15.06
C ASP A 52 4.79 -6.28 -13.61
N GLU A 53 5.65 -5.99 -12.63
CA GLU A 53 5.31 -6.08 -11.20
C GLU A 53 4.15 -5.16 -10.82
N ILE A 54 4.15 -3.91 -11.33
CA ILE A 54 3.09 -2.93 -11.00
C ILE A 54 1.84 -3.06 -11.88
N ASP A 55 1.79 -4.05 -12.79
CA ASP A 55 0.76 -4.17 -13.83
C ASP A 55 0.54 -2.84 -14.58
N ALA A 56 1.65 -2.26 -15.04
CA ALA A 56 1.65 -0.94 -15.66
C ALA A 56 0.66 -0.84 -16.83
N PRO A 57 -0.10 0.28 -16.94
CA PRO A 57 -1.02 0.47 -18.04
C PRO A 57 -0.27 0.54 -19.38
N ALA A 58 -0.93 0.12 -20.47
CA ALA A 58 -0.35 0.13 -21.81
C ALA A 58 0.15 1.52 -22.24
N SER A 59 -0.48 2.59 -21.75
CA SER A 59 -0.04 3.97 -22.00
C SER A 59 1.34 4.27 -21.39
N LEU A 60 1.63 3.78 -20.18
CA LEU A 60 2.93 3.94 -19.53
C LEU A 60 4.01 3.14 -20.25
N ARG A 61 3.70 1.89 -20.62
CA ARG A 61 4.60 1.03 -21.41
C ARG A 61 4.94 1.66 -22.76
N ARG A 62 3.96 2.28 -23.42
CA ARG A 62 4.16 3.01 -24.67
C ARG A 62 5.04 4.23 -24.48
N GLN A 63 4.75 5.06 -23.47
CA GLN A 63 5.58 6.24 -23.14
C GLN A 63 7.04 5.85 -22.90
N TRP A 64 7.30 4.73 -22.21
CA TRP A 64 8.65 4.21 -22.03
C TRP A 64 9.28 3.75 -23.35
N ALA A 65 8.55 2.98 -24.15
CA ALA A 65 9.05 2.43 -25.40
C ALA A 65 9.45 3.51 -26.43
N GLU A 66 8.77 4.65 -26.40
CA GLU A 66 8.97 5.83 -27.27
C GLU A 66 10.08 6.77 -26.79
N MET A 67 10.65 6.58 -25.59
CA MET A 67 11.75 7.42 -25.09
C MET A 67 13.07 7.15 -25.81
N GLU A 68 13.80 8.22 -26.12
CA GLU A 68 15.19 8.18 -26.57
C GLU A 68 16.02 9.27 -25.86
N PRO A 69 17.12 8.94 -25.16
CA PRO A 69 17.56 7.58 -24.85
C PRO A 69 16.59 6.86 -23.91
N LYS A 70 16.54 5.52 -23.99
CA LYS A 70 15.82 4.67 -23.04
C LYS A 70 16.51 4.73 -21.66
N ARG A 71 16.19 5.77 -20.90
CA ARG A 71 16.64 5.99 -19.51
C ARG A 71 15.46 6.06 -18.53
N TRP A 72 15.64 5.45 -17.37
CA TRP A 72 14.66 5.48 -16.28
C TRP A 72 15.28 6.06 -15.01
N ARG A 73 15.27 7.40 -14.87
CA ARG A 73 15.52 8.06 -13.58
C ARG A 73 14.17 8.38 -12.93
N GLU A 74 13.94 7.84 -11.74
CA GLU A 74 12.67 7.98 -11.04
C GLU A 74 12.89 8.60 -9.67
N VAL A 75 12.02 9.56 -9.32
CA VAL A 75 11.87 10.03 -7.94
C VAL A 75 10.56 9.49 -7.38
N TYR A 76 10.65 8.64 -6.37
CA TYR A 76 9.50 7.96 -5.79
C TYR A 76 9.24 8.37 -4.34
N THR A 77 7.97 8.36 -3.96
CA THR A 77 7.50 8.55 -2.58
C THR A 77 6.69 7.33 -2.15
N LYS A 78 6.87 6.87 -0.90
CA LYS A 78 6.08 5.75 -0.35
C LYS A 78 5.14 6.23 0.74
N HIS A 79 3.92 5.70 0.69
CA HIS A 79 2.78 5.99 1.56
C HIS A 79 2.26 4.72 2.26
N PRO A 80 3.05 4.11 3.18
CA PRO A 80 2.59 2.97 3.97
C PRO A 80 1.53 3.35 5.00
N LYS A 81 0.54 2.46 5.17
CA LYS A 81 -0.53 2.56 6.16
C LYS A 81 -0.87 1.19 6.78
N THR A 82 -1.30 1.17 8.02
CA THR A 82 -1.83 -0.01 8.71
C THR A 82 -2.80 0.39 9.81
N PHE A 83 -3.49 -0.58 10.40
CA PHE A 83 -4.55 -0.37 11.37
C PHE A 83 -4.34 -1.29 12.58
N VAL A 84 -4.54 -0.75 13.78
CA VAL A 84 -4.41 -1.50 15.03
C VAL A 84 -5.68 -1.33 15.85
N ARG A 85 -6.30 -2.46 16.20
CA ARG A 85 -7.45 -2.48 17.11
C ARG A 85 -6.99 -2.53 18.55
N VAL A 86 -7.56 -1.66 19.38
CA VAL A 86 -7.35 -1.59 20.82
C VAL A 86 -8.66 -1.89 21.52
N GLY A 87 -8.70 -2.96 22.31
CA GLY A 87 -9.92 -3.40 22.99
C GLY A 87 -11.04 -3.84 22.04
N ASN A 88 -12.29 -3.57 22.44
CA ASN A 88 -13.50 -3.95 21.68
C ASN A 88 -14.38 -2.73 21.37
N PRO A 89 -13.96 -1.84 20.44
CA PRO A 89 -14.74 -0.66 20.06
C PRO A 89 -16.10 -1.06 19.47
N LYS A 90 -17.16 -0.39 19.94
CA LYS A 90 -18.55 -0.68 19.56
C LYS A 90 -19.01 0.03 18.28
N ALA A 91 -18.41 1.17 17.91
CA ALA A 91 -18.82 1.98 16.77
C ALA A 91 -17.70 2.90 16.25
N ASP A 92 -16.50 2.36 16.01
CA ASP A 92 -15.40 3.13 15.44
C ASP A 92 -15.39 3.05 13.92
N ARG A 93 -15.29 4.20 13.26
CA ARG A 93 -15.22 4.38 11.81
C ARG A 93 -14.04 5.23 11.34
N SER A 94 -13.15 5.63 12.25
CA SER A 94 -11.98 6.46 11.93
C SER A 94 -11.03 5.79 10.93
N TRP A 95 -11.00 4.44 10.89
CA TRP A 95 -10.27 3.65 9.90
C TRP A 95 -10.71 3.90 8.45
N ALA A 96 -11.92 4.45 8.24
CA ALA A 96 -12.46 4.76 6.91
C ALA A 96 -12.13 6.19 6.46
N GLU A 97 -11.52 7.01 7.31
CA GLU A 97 -11.19 8.40 7.00
C GLU A 97 -9.88 8.45 6.19
N PRO A 98 -9.87 9.12 5.01
CA PRO A 98 -8.64 9.36 4.29
C PRO A 98 -7.68 10.23 5.09
N VAL A 99 -6.39 9.90 5.06
CA VAL A 99 -5.34 10.67 5.77
C VAL A 99 -4.66 11.71 4.86
N GLY A 100 -5.07 11.82 3.60
CA GLY A 100 -4.64 12.87 2.69
C GLY A 100 -3.31 12.60 1.98
N MET A 101 -2.94 11.31 1.82
CA MET A 101 -1.75 10.93 1.06
C MET A 101 -1.96 11.12 -0.45
N ALA A 102 -0.87 11.35 -1.20
CA ALA A 102 -0.93 11.61 -2.64
C ALA A 102 -1.50 10.41 -3.43
N LEU A 103 -1.19 9.19 -2.98
CA LEU A 103 -1.85 7.96 -3.37
C LEU A 103 -2.25 7.21 -2.10
N GLU A 104 -3.52 6.85 -1.98
CA GLU A 104 -4.07 6.30 -0.75
C GLU A 104 -5.03 5.15 -1.01
N ILE A 105 -4.93 4.08 -0.20
CA ILE A 105 -5.87 2.97 -0.18
C ILE A 105 -6.72 3.09 1.09
N VAL A 106 -8.03 3.21 0.95
CA VAL A 106 -8.98 3.41 2.06
C VAL A 106 -9.88 2.18 2.18
N PRO A 107 -9.88 1.44 3.31
CA PRO A 107 -10.81 0.34 3.52
C PRO A 107 -12.26 0.82 3.58
N GLU A 108 -13.19 -0.03 3.14
CA GLU A 108 -14.64 0.26 3.20
C GLU A 108 -15.38 -0.63 4.22
N LYS A 109 -14.66 -1.56 4.83
CA LYS A 109 -15.05 -2.35 5.99
C LYS A 109 -13.92 -2.29 7.01
N ASP A 110 -14.25 -2.52 8.28
CA ASP A 110 -13.26 -2.50 9.35
C ASP A 110 -12.11 -3.48 9.05
N PRO A 111 -10.89 -2.96 8.82
CA PRO A 111 -9.76 -3.76 8.37
C PRO A 111 -9.15 -4.63 9.47
N THR A 112 -9.62 -4.54 10.72
CA THR A 112 -9.03 -5.19 11.91
C THR A 112 -9.81 -6.42 12.40
N ILE A 113 -10.94 -6.72 11.75
CA ILE A 113 -11.82 -7.85 12.10
C ILE A 113 -11.92 -8.89 10.98
N LEU A 114 -11.08 -8.76 9.95
CA LEU A 114 -11.04 -9.64 8.79
C LEU A 114 -10.74 -11.09 9.22
N ARG A 115 -11.43 -12.03 8.58
CA ARG A 115 -11.23 -13.47 8.73
C ARG A 115 -10.97 -14.11 7.38
N ASP A 116 -10.34 -15.28 7.41
CA ASP A 116 -10.15 -16.10 6.22
C ASP A 116 -11.51 -16.33 5.52
N GLY A 117 -11.53 -16.11 4.21
CA GLY A 117 -12.69 -16.18 3.35
C GLY A 117 -13.45 -14.87 3.18
N ASP A 118 -13.14 -13.83 3.96
CA ASP A 118 -13.81 -12.52 3.87
C ASP A 118 -13.48 -11.79 2.56
N GLU A 119 -14.38 -10.87 2.20
CA GLU A 119 -14.17 -9.91 1.13
C GLU A 119 -13.78 -8.54 1.69
N LEU A 120 -12.58 -8.10 1.31
CA LEU A 120 -12.05 -6.78 1.57
C LEU A 120 -12.36 -5.84 0.40
N SER A 121 -13.26 -4.89 0.63
CA SER A 121 -13.51 -3.77 -0.28
C SER A 121 -12.66 -2.57 0.13
N VAL A 122 -11.99 -1.97 -0.84
CA VAL A 122 -11.20 -0.75 -0.67
C VAL A 122 -11.52 0.26 -1.76
N ARG A 123 -11.24 1.53 -1.47
CA ARG A 123 -11.24 2.64 -2.42
C ARG A 123 -9.85 3.23 -2.54
N VAL A 124 -9.34 3.36 -3.75
CA VAL A 124 -8.08 4.04 -4.06
C VAL A 124 -8.36 5.50 -4.39
N LEU A 125 -7.62 6.39 -3.76
CA LEU A 125 -7.66 7.83 -3.98
C LEU A 125 -6.31 8.31 -4.52
N LYS A 126 -6.36 9.21 -5.50
CA LYS A 126 -5.21 9.99 -5.96
C LYS A 126 -5.48 11.46 -5.65
N ASN A 127 -4.65 12.06 -4.82
CA ASN A 127 -4.83 13.42 -4.32
C ASN A 127 -6.24 13.68 -3.75
N GLY A 128 -6.76 12.72 -2.97
CA GLY A 128 -8.09 12.78 -2.36
C GLY A 128 -9.28 12.47 -3.29
N ALA A 129 -9.06 12.35 -4.60
CA ALA A 129 -10.12 12.00 -5.56
C ALA A 129 -10.12 10.50 -5.90
N PRO A 130 -11.27 9.86 -6.17
CA PRO A 130 -11.32 8.46 -6.59
C PRO A 130 -10.46 8.20 -7.83
N TYR A 131 -9.65 7.13 -7.77
CA TYR A 131 -8.73 6.79 -8.86
C TYR A 131 -9.15 5.50 -9.56
N GLY A 132 -9.82 5.63 -10.70
CA GLY A 132 -10.29 4.51 -11.51
C GLY A 132 -9.25 3.95 -12.48
N ALA A 133 -9.49 2.71 -12.93
CA ALA A 133 -8.60 1.94 -13.79
C ALA A 133 -7.16 1.77 -13.24
N PHE A 134 -7.00 1.91 -11.93
CA PHE A 134 -5.74 1.75 -11.22
C PHE A 134 -5.52 0.29 -10.84
N SER A 135 -4.34 -0.27 -11.15
CA SER A 135 -3.99 -1.64 -10.78
C SER A 135 -3.56 -1.71 -9.32
N LEU A 136 -4.28 -2.51 -8.53
CA LEU A 136 -3.99 -2.78 -7.13
C LEU A 136 -3.77 -4.27 -6.94
N ASN A 137 -2.71 -4.64 -6.23
CA ASN A 137 -2.32 -6.02 -5.97
C ASN A 137 -2.52 -6.37 -4.49
N THR A 138 -3.03 -7.57 -4.20
CA THR A 138 -3.05 -8.18 -2.86
C THR A 138 -2.12 -9.37 -2.79
N LEU A 139 -1.32 -9.46 -1.73
CA LEU A 139 -0.36 -10.54 -1.51
C LEU A 139 -0.43 -11.02 -0.07
N ALA A 140 -0.65 -12.32 0.14
CA ALA A 140 -0.55 -12.94 1.46
C ALA A 140 0.92 -13.19 1.83
N ALA A 141 1.26 -13.11 3.11
CA ALA A 141 2.60 -13.38 3.58
C ALA A 141 3.08 -14.79 3.20
N GLY A 142 4.32 -14.86 2.70
CA GLY A 142 4.94 -16.09 2.21
C GLY A 142 4.61 -16.45 0.76
N GLU A 143 3.66 -15.75 0.12
CA GLU A 143 3.37 -15.94 -1.31
C GLU A 143 4.27 -15.10 -2.19
N THR A 144 4.59 -15.60 -3.39
CA THR A 144 5.38 -14.87 -4.40
C THR A 144 4.50 -14.21 -5.46
N LYS A 145 3.22 -14.59 -5.54
CA LYS A 145 2.24 -14.02 -6.47
C LYS A 145 0.95 -13.68 -5.75
N GLY A 146 0.41 -12.53 -6.11
CA GLY A 146 -0.84 -12.00 -5.58
C GLY A 146 -1.94 -11.94 -6.62
N GLU A 147 -3.12 -11.47 -6.23
CA GLU A 147 -4.19 -11.10 -7.15
C GLU A 147 -4.07 -9.62 -7.52
N THR A 148 -4.02 -9.28 -8.80
CA THR A 148 -4.09 -7.90 -9.26
C THR A 148 -5.47 -7.63 -9.88
N LYS A 149 -6.11 -6.55 -9.45
CA LYS A 149 -7.39 -6.07 -9.99
C LYS A 149 -7.32 -4.59 -10.29
N LYS A 150 -8.14 -4.13 -11.22
CA LYS A 150 -8.30 -2.71 -11.53
C LYS A 150 -9.47 -2.12 -10.77
N THR A 151 -9.28 -0.90 -10.29
CA THR A 151 -10.35 -0.12 -9.66
C THR A 151 -11.41 0.30 -10.69
N ASP A 152 -12.66 0.38 -10.24
CA ASP A 152 -13.77 0.95 -11.01
C ASP A 152 -13.66 2.49 -11.11
N PRO A 153 -14.55 3.18 -11.85
CA PRO A 153 -14.52 4.65 -11.94
C PRO A 153 -14.69 5.40 -10.60
N ALA A 154 -15.26 4.76 -9.58
CA ALA A 154 -15.37 5.30 -8.22
C ALA A 154 -14.11 5.01 -7.37
N GLY A 155 -13.08 4.40 -7.96
CA GLY A 155 -11.83 4.01 -7.32
C GLY A 155 -11.94 2.72 -6.50
N ARG A 156 -13.02 1.94 -6.62
CA ARG A 156 -13.29 0.79 -5.75
C ARG A 156 -12.81 -0.51 -6.35
N VAL A 157 -12.41 -1.44 -5.49
CA VAL A 157 -12.06 -2.82 -5.84
C VAL A 157 -12.26 -3.73 -4.63
N THR A 158 -12.64 -4.99 -4.88
CA THR A 158 -12.85 -6.00 -3.84
C THR A 158 -11.95 -7.21 -4.07
N PHE A 159 -11.28 -7.65 -3.01
CA PHE A 159 -10.44 -8.84 -2.97
C PHE A 159 -11.00 -9.86 -1.98
N ARG A 160 -10.85 -11.14 -2.30
CA ARG A 160 -11.16 -12.22 -1.36
C ARG A 160 -9.89 -12.62 -0.63
N LEU A 161 -9.90 -12.57 0.70
CA LEU A 161 -8.75 -12.90 1.53
C LEU A 161 -8.86 -14.38 1.95
N ASN A 162 -8.24 -15.27 1.19
CA ASN A 162 -8.42 -16.73 1.28
C ASN A 162 -7.37 -17.44 2.17
N LYS A 163 -6.71 -16.69 3.06
CA LYS A 163 -5.67 -17.19 3.94
C LYS A 163 -5.61 -16.34 5.20
N ALA A 164 -5.48 -16.99 6.35
CA ALA A 164 -5.15 -16.30 7.61
C ALA A 164 -3.68 -15.83 7.62
N GLY A 165 -3.39 -14.81 8.43
CA GLY A 165 -2.07 -14.19 8.58
C GLY A 165 -1.99 -12.79 7.99
N ALA A 166 -0.77 -12.32 7.82
CA ALA A 166 -0.49 -10.98 7.30
C ALA A 166 -0.74 -10.88 5.78
N TRP A 167 -1.30 -9.74 5.37
CA TRP A 167 -1.55 -9.39 3.98
C TRP A 167 -0.99 -8.02 3.64
N LEU A 168 -0.56 -7.85 2.39
CA LEU A 168 -0.11 -6.60 1.81
C LEU A 168 -1.02 -6.24 0.62
N LEU A 169 -1.60 -5.05 0.66
CA LEU A 169 -2.11 -4.35 -0.52
C LEU A 169 -1.02 -3.43 -1.02
N ARG A 170 -0.75 -3.43 -2.32
CA ARG A 170 0.26 -2.55 -2.94
C ARG A 170 -0.16 -2.08 -4.32
N GLY A 171 0.16 -0.84 -4.63
CA GLY A 171 0.01 -0.28 -5.97
C GLY A 171 0.90 0.94 -6.16
N THR A 172 1.19 1.25 -7.42
CA THR A 172 2.12 2.33 -7.78
C THR A 172 1.56 3.18 -8.91
N ASP A 173 1.45 4.49 -8.67
CA ASP A 173 1.16 5.48 -9.71
C ASP A 173 2.49 6.00 -10.25
N VAL A 174 2.80 5.69 -11.52
CA VAL A 174 3.99 6.21 -12.20
C VAL A 174 3.56 7.18 -13.28
N ARG A 175 4.24 8.33 -13.34
CA ARG A 175 3.95 9.42 -14.28
C ARG A 175 5.25 10.06 -14.76
N LYS A 176 5.20 10.69 -15.94
CA LYS A 176 6.31 11.50 -16.42
C LYS A 176 6.62 12.62 -15.43
N SER A 177 7.90 12.83 -15.16
CA SER A 177 8.30 13.97 -14.35
C SER A 177 8.22 15.27 -15.15
N THR A 178 7.91 16.36 -14.45
CA THR A 178 8.06 17.73 -14.97
C THR A 178 9.42 18.34 -14.60
N LYS A 179 10.24 17.62 -13.83
CA LYS A 179 11.58 18.05 -13.40
C LYS A 179 12.63 17.67 -14.42
N THR A 180 13.79 18.34 -14.38
CA THR A 180 14.91 18.08 -15.31
C THR A 180 15.83 16.96 -14.81
N ASP A 181 15.88 16.73 -13.50
CA ASP A 181 16.72 15.74 -12.82
C ASP A 181 16.08 14.35 -12.71
N ALA A 182 14.79 14.22 -13.04
CA ALA A 182 14.06 12.96 -13.09
C ALA A 182 13.34 12.78 -14.43
N ASP A 183 13.22 11.54 -14.90
CA ASP A 183 12.40 11.22 -16.08
C ASP A 183 10.98 10.79 -15.66
N TRP A 184 10.85 10.23 -14.45
CA TRP A 184 9.62 9.70 -13.87
C TRP A 184 9.45 10.15 -12.42
N GLU A 185 8.19 10.31 -12.01
CA GLU A 185 7.80 10.45 -10.61
C GLU A 185 6.81 9.35 -10.27
N SER A 186 6.86 8.86 -9.04
CA SER A 186 5.90 7.86 -8.59
C SER A 186 5.47 8.00 -7.13
N ASP A 187 4.25 7.55 -6.88
CA ASP A 187 3.72 7.37 -5.54
C ASP A 187 3.36 5.90 -5.34
N PHE A 188 3.94 5.28 -4.32
CA PHE A 188 3.62 3.92 -3.90
C PHE A 188 2.66 3.99 -2.72
N ALA A 189 1.54 3.28 -2.80
CA ALA A 189 0.63 3.10 -1.67
C ALA A 189 0.68 1.64 -1.21
N THR A 190 0.84 1.44 0.09
CA THR A 190 0.80 0.10 0.69
C THR A 190 -0.05 0.07 1.94
N VAL A 191 -0.88 -0.95 2.09
CA VAL A 191 -1.62 -1.23 3.33
C VAL A 191 -1.30 -2.63 3.82
N THR A 192 -0.86 -2.76 5.08
CA THR A 192 -0.69 -4.08 5.72
C THR A 192 -1.86 -4.37 6.67
N LEU A 193 -2.35 -5.60 6.60
CA LEU A 193 -3.53 -6.09 7.33
C LEU A 193 -3.26 -7.45 7.96
N GLU A 194 -4.01 -7.78 9.01
CA GLU A 194 -4.00 -9.11 9.62
C GLU A 194 -5.36 -9.78 9.41
N VAL A 195 -5.35 -11.01 8.89
CA VAL A 195 -6.54 -11.82 8.65
C VAL A 195 -6.56 -12.97 9.63
N LYS A 196 -7.60 -13.08 10.45
CA LYS A 196 -7.71 -14.13 11.47
C LYS A 196 -8.20 -15.43 10.86
N SER A 197 -7.83 -16.56 11.46
CA SER A 197 -8.50 -17.84 11.17
C SER A 197 -9.99 -17.74 11.52
N LYS A 198 -10.81 -18.56 10.85
CA LYS A 198 -12.25 -18.66 11.14
C LYS A 198 -12.53 -19.21 12.53
#